data_AF-A0A1G6K663-F1
#
_entry.id   AF-A0A1G6K663-F1
#
_cell.length_a   1.000
_cell.length_b   1.000
_cell.length_c   1.000
_cell.angle_alpha   90.00
_cell.angle_beta   90.00
_cell.angle_gamma   90.00
#
_symmetry.space_group_name_H-M   'P 1'
#
loop_
_entity.id
_entity.type
_entity.pdbx_description
1 polymer ?
#
loop_
_entity_poly.entity_id
_entity_poly.type
_entity_poly.pdbx_seq_one_letter_code
_entity_poly.pdbx_strand_id
1 'polypeptide(L)'
;MAPGKFIANPGRMRQGGEMMEELPARVKKISENFISDMQSYYPWPGIDDDFALETRPKYDANNQACLDLLTAIGGAFTGLRHAVLSNSRHIEGVSSDARDEIDRQMSSLDTPDDSSQGGRH
;
A
#
# COMPACT_ATOMS: atom_id res chain seq x y z
N MET A 1 17.31 5.88 25.67
CA MET A 1 16.26 5.69 24.65
C MET A 1 16.31 4.24 24.23
N ALA A 2 15.28 3.44 24.52
CA ALA A 2 15.27 2.04 24.09
C ALA A 2 15.08 1.96 22.56
N PRO A 3 15.89 1.17 21.82
CA PRO A 3 15.64 0.93 20.41
C PRO A 3 14.29 0.22 20.26
N GLY A 4 13.43 0.71 19.35
CA GLY A 4 12.19 0.02 18.98
C GLY A 4 10.88 0.70 19.36
N LYS A 5 10.87 1.89 19.98
CA LYS A 5 9.62 2.66 20.11
C LYS A 5 9.35 3.42 18.81
N PHE A 6 8.75 2.75 17.84
CA PHE A 6 8.21 3.39 16.64
C PHE A 6 6.99 4.23 17.05
N ILE A 7 7.17 5.53 17.21
CA ILE A 7 6.05 6.46 17.27
C ILE A 7 5.56 6.61 15.82
N ALA A 8 4.55 5.82 15.47
CA ALA A 8 3.95 5.89 14.15
C ALA A 8 3.33 7.29 13.96
N ASN A 9 3.74 8.00 12.91
CA ASN A 9 3.18 9.29 12.54
C ASN A 9 2.21 9.06 11.37
N PRO A 10 0.88 9.12 11.60
CA PRO A 10 -0.10 8.85 10.56
C PRO A 10 0.03 9.78 9.35
N GLY A 11 0.40 11.04 9.56
CA GLY A 11 0.64 11.99 8.47
C GLY A 11 1.75 11.54 7.53
N ARG A 12 2.87 11.04 8.08
CA ARG A 12 3.98 10.49 7.27
C ARG A 12 3.61 9.17 6.57
N MET A 13 2.76 8.35 7.19
CA MET A 13 2.29 7.10 6.58
C MET A 13 1.32 7.38 5.44
N ARG A 14 0.41 8.34 5.60
CA ARG A 14 -0.48 8.80 4.53
C ARG A 14 0.30 9.34 3.34
N GLN A 15 1.28 10.21 3.59
CA GLN A 15 2.18 10.71 2.56
C GLN A 15 2.90 9.56 1.85
N GLY A 16 3.38 8.54 2.57
CA GLY A 16 3.97 7.35 1.99
C GLY A 16 3.00 6.57 1.09
N GLY A 17 1.74 6.42 1.49
CA GLY A 17 0.70 5.78 0.69
C GLY A 17 0.30 6.57 -0.56
N GLU A 18 0.31 7.91 -0.49
CA GLU A 18 0.10 8.81 -1.62
C GLU A 18 1.26 8.74 -2.62
N MET A 19 2.51 8.74 -2.14
CA MET A 19 3.70 8.55 -3.00
C MET A 19 3.68 7.20 -3.73
N MET A 20 3.02 6.18 -3.17
CA MET A 20 2.88 4.85 -3.78
C MET A 20 1.72 4.76 -4.79
N GLU A 21 0.86 5.77 -4.91
CA GLU A 21 -0.34 5.73 -5.76
C GLU A 21 -0.03 5.49 -7.24
N GLU A 22 1.06 6.09 -7.73
CA GLU A 22 1.42 5.97 -9.15
C GLU A 22 2.12 4.65 -9.48
N LEU A 23 2.63 3.91 -8.49
CA LEU A 23 3.48 2.74 -8.74
C LEU A 23 2.75 1.63 -9.52
N PRO A 24 1.50 1.24 -9.19
CA PRO A 24 0.77 0.25 -9.98
C PRO A 24 0.53 0.72 -11.42
N ALA A 25 0.22 2.01 -11.62
CA ALA A 25 0.00 2.58 -12.95
C ALA A 25 1.30 2.59 -13.79
N ARG A 26 2.44 2.87 -13.16
CA ARG A 26 3.77 2.80 -13.81
C ARG A 26 4.10 1.38 -14.24
N VAL A 27 3.83 0.37 -13.40
CA VAL A 27 4.03 -1.04 -13.77
C VAL A 27 3.14 -1.43 -14.94
N LYS A 28 1.86 -1.05 -14.92
CA LYS A 28 0.95 -1.29 -16.03
C LYS A 28 1.49 -0.72 -17.35
N LYS A 29 1.99 0.52 -17.32
CA LYS A 29 2.60 1.16 -18.49
C LYS A 29 3.84 0.42 -18.99
N ILE A 30 4.66 -0.11 -18.09
CA ILE A 30 5.82 -0.94 -18.47
C ILE A 30 5.36 -2.22 -19.18
N SER A 31 4.32 -2.89 -18.66
CA SER A 31 3.74 -4.06 -19.32
C SER A 31 3.18 -3.74 -20.70
N GLU A 32 2.46 -2.63 -20.85
CA GLU A 32 1.93 -2.17 -22.14
C GLU A 32 3.05 -1.89 -23.15
N ASN A 33 4.12 -1.20 -22.72
CA ASN A 33 5.29 -0.96 -23.57
C ASN A 33 5.96 -2.27 -23.97
N PHE A 34 6.14 -3.20 -23.05
CA PHE A 34 6.75 -4.51 -23.33
C PHE A 34 5.96 -5.30 -24.40
N ILE A 35 4.62 -5.31 -24.27
CA ILE A 35 3.74 -5.94 -25.28
C ILE A 35 3.87 -5.23 -26.63
N SER A 36 3.88 -3.89 -26.64
CA SER A 36 4.05 -3.11 -27.87
C SER A 36 5.38 -3.42 -28.55
N ASP A 37 6.47 -3.50 -27.79
CA ASP A 37 7.80 -3.81 -28.30
C ASP A 37 7.84 -5.23 -28.87
N MET A 38 7.25 -6.22 -28.20
CA MET A 38 7.13 -7.59 -28.72
C MET A 38 6.38 -7.65 -30.05
N GLN A 39 5.27 -6.91 -30.19
CA GLN A 39 4.48 -6.89 -31.43
C GLN A 39 5.27 -6.31 -32.60
N SER A 40 6.21 -5.39 -32.34
CA SER A 40 7.10 -4.83 -33.36
C SER A 40 8.12 -5.84 -33.93
N TYR A 41 8.40 -6.94 -33.22
CA TYR A 41 9.29 -8.01 -33.67
C TYR A 41 8.60 -9.10 -34.50
N TYR A 42 7.27 -9.22 -34.43
CA TYR A 42 6.53 -10.22 -35.19
C TYR A 42 6.55 -10.08 -36.73
N PRO A 43 6.77 -8.90 -37.36
CA PRO A 43 6.90 -8.80 -38.80
C PRO A 43 8.34 -9.03 -39.33
N TRP A 44 9.23 -9.69 -38.58
CA TRP A 44 10.61 -9.91 -39.04
C TRP A 44 10.68 -10.90 -40.22
N PRO A 45 11.61 -10.73 -41.18
CA PRO A 45 11.89 -11.74 -42.21
C PRO A 45 12.48 -13.00 -41.59
N GLY A 46 11.91 -14.18 -41.89
CA GLY A 46 12.37 -15.47 -41.35
C GLY A 46 11.58 -15.96 -40.13
N ILE A 47 10.42 -15.38 -39.82
CA ILE A 47 9.59 -15.82 -38.67
C ILE A 47 9.11 -17.27 -38.76
N ASP A 48 9.11 -17.83 -39.98
CA ASP A 48 8.70 -19.20 -40.28
C ASP A 48 9.87 -20.10 -40.69
N ASP A 49 11.12 -19.66 -40.52
CA ASP A 49 12.28 -20.52 -40.78
C ASP A 49 12.48 -21.55 -39.65
N ASP A 50 13.26 -22.60 -39.92
CA ASP A 50 13.45 -23.71 -38.98
C ASP A 50 14.05 -23.25 -37.64
N PHE A 51 14.92 -22.23 -37.67
CA PHE A 51 15.54 -21.67 -36.48
C PHE A 51 14.53 -20.88 -35.63
N ALA A 52 13.68 -20.09 -36.26
CA ALA A 52 12.60 -19.36 -35.62
C ALA A 52 11.60 -20.34 -35.01
N LEU A 53 11.20 -21.39 -35.73
CA LEU A 53 10.30 -22.42 -35.21
C LEU A 53 10.89 -23.17 -33.99
N GLU A 54 12.21 -23.41 -33.98
CA GLU A 54 12.89 -24.04 -32.85
C GLU A 54 13.00 -23.10 -31.63
N THR A 55 13.28 -21.82 -31.85
CA THR A 55 13.57 -20.87 -30.75
C THR A 55 12.34 -20.16 -30.19
N ARG A 56 11.29 -20.00 -31.00
CA ARG A 56 10.06 -19.27 -30.65
C ARG A 56 9.35 -19.78 -29.40
N PRO A 57 9.20 -21.10 -29.15
CA PRO A 57 8.58 -21.55 -27.90
C PRO A 57 9.28 -21.05 -26.65
N LYS A 58 10.63 -21.01 -26.66
CA LYS A 58 11.41 -20.51 -25.52
C LYS A 58 11.33 -18.99 -25.41
N TYR A 59 11.33 -18.29 -26.54
CA TYR A 59 11.11 -16.84 -26.59
C TYR A 59 9.75 -16.46 -25.99
N ASP A 60 8.67 -17.12 -26.42
CA ASP A 60 7.31 -16.89 -25.91
C ASP A 60 7.21 -17.19 -24.41
N ALA A 61 7.80 -18.31 -23.96
CA ALA A 61 7.84 -18.66 -22.53
C ALA A 61 8.58 -17.62 -21.68
N ASN A 62 9.71 -17.09 -22.18
CA ASN A 62 10.46 -16.04 -21.48
C ASN A 62 9.67 -14.73 -21.42
N ASN A 63 9.00 -14.35 -22.51
CA ASN A 63 8.17 -13.15 -22.56
C ASN A 63 6.99 -13.26 -21.59
N GLN A 64 6.35 -14.43 -21.52
CA GLN A 64 5.28 -14.67 -20.56
C GLN A 64 5.80 -14.57 -19.12
N ALA A 65 6.97 -15.13 -18.82
CA ALA A 65 7.58 -15.01 -17.49
C ALA A 65 7.87 -13.55 -17.11
N CYS A 66 8.29 -12.71 -18.05
CA CYS A 66 8.46 -11.27 -17.84
C CYS A 66 7.12 -10.57 -17.51
N LEU A 67 6.05 -10.90 -18.25
CA LEU A 67 4.72 -10.35 -18.00
C LEU A 67 4.15 -10.78 -16.63
N ASP A 68 4.37 -12.04 -16.25
CA ASP A 68 3.97 -12.58 -14.96
C ASP A 68 4.70 -11.86 -13.81
N LEU A 69 6.00 -11.60 -13.98
CA LEU A 69 6.80 -10.83 -13.03
C LEU A 69 6.27 -9.39 -12.88
N LEU A 70 6.01 -8.70 -13.99
CA LEU A 70 5.45 -7.34 -13.95
C LEU A 70 4.09 -7.32 -13.24
N THR A 71 3.24 -8.32 -13.51
CA THR A 71 1.95 -8.49 -12.83
C THR A 71 2.12 -8.66 -11.33
N ALA A 72 3.05 -9.51 -10.90
CA ALA A 72 3.36 -9.73 -9.49
C ALA A 72 3.86 -8.46 -8.79
N ILE A 73 4.73 -7.68 -9.45
CA ILE A 73 5.23 -6.40 -8.93
C ILE A 73 4.07 -5.38 -8.78
N GLY A 74 3.19 -5.27 -9.78
CA GLY A 74 2.02 -4.39 -9.71
C GLY A 74 1.07 -4.76 -8.56
N GLY A 75 0.86 -6.06 -8.35
CA GLY A 75 0.12 -6.60 -7.21
C GLY A 75 0.79 -6.27 -5.87
N ALA A 76 2.10 -6.44 -5.77
CA ALA A 76 2.87 -6.13 -4.56
C ALA A 76 2.78 -4.64 -4.18
N PHE A 77 2.89 -3.72 -5.15
CA PHE A 77 2.72 -2.28 -4.89
C PHE A 77 1.30 -1.93 -4.46
N THR A 78 0.30 -2.56 -5.06
CA THR A 78 -1.11 -2.38 -4.65
C THR A 78 -1.32 -2.84 -3.21
N GLY A 79 -0.80 -4.03 -2.87
CA GLY A 79 -0.88 -4.59 -1.52
C GLY A 79 -0.15 -3.74 -0.48
N LEU A 80 1.07 -3.27 -0.81
CA LEU A 80 1.85 -2.41 0.08
C LEU A 80 1.15 -1.08 0.35
N ARG A 81 0.63 -0.42 -0.69
CA ARG A 81 -0.14 0.82 -0.54
C ARG A 81 -1.36 0.60 0.35
N HIS A 82 -2.11 -0.47 0.12
CA HIS A 82 -3.27 -0.81 0.94
C HIS A 82 -2.89 -1.02 2.42
N ALA A 83 -1.81 -1.76 2.69
CA ALA A 83 -1.32 -1.99 4.05
C ALA A 83 -0.91 -0.68 4.74
N VAL A 84 -0.20 0.21 4.04
CA VAL A 84 0.23 1.51 4.58
C VAL A 84 -0.97 2.38 4.93
N LEU A 85 -1.94 2.51 4.03
CA LEU A 85 -3.14 3.32 4.26
C LEU A 85 -4.03 2.73 5.36
N SER A 86 -4.20 1.40 5.39
CA SER A 86 -4.94 0.70 6.43
C SER A 86 -4.33 0.94 7.81
N ASN A 87 -3.00 0.81 7.91
CA ASN A 87 -2.29 1.05 9.17
C ASN A 87 -2.40 2.53 9.61
N SER A 88 -2.29 3.48 8.68
CA SER A 88 -2.50 4.91 8.98
C SER A 88 -3.89 5.19 9.58
N ARG A 89 -4.95 4.64 8.97
CA ARG A 89 -6.33 4.78 9.46
C ARG A 89 -6.51 4.13 10.83
N HIS A 90 -5.90 2.98 11.05
CA HIS A 90 -5.97 2.28 12.33
C HIS A 90 -5.33 3.12 13.46
N ILE A 91 -4.14 3.67 13.22
CA ILE A 91 -3.45 4.52 14.21
C ILE A 91 -4.24 5.80 14.48
N GLU A 92 -4.84 6.40 13.45
CA GLU A 92 -5.72 7.56 13.61
C GLU A 92 -6.94 7.25 14.47
N GLY A 93 -7.60 6.10 14.23
CA GLY A 93 -8.73 5.63 15.04
C GLY A 93 -8.35 5.45 16.51
N VAL A 94 -7.28 4.69 16.79
CA VAL A 94 -6.80 4.48 18.17
C VAL A 94 -6.44 5.81 18.84
N SER A 95 -5.86 6.76 18.10
CA SER A 95 -5.51 8.08 18.64
C SER A 95 -6.74 8.94 18.94
N SER A 96 -7.82 8.79 18.17
CA SER A 96 -9.10 9.48 18.42
C SER A 96 -9.77 8.89 19.66
N ASP A 97 -9.91 7.56 19.72
CA ASP A 97 -10.55 6.87 20.84
C ASP A 97 -9.85 7.18 22.17
N ALA A 98 -8.50 7.23 22.15
CA ALA A 98 -7.72 7.59 23.33
C ALA A 98 -7.94 9.04 23.78
N ARG A 99 -8.10 9.99 22.84
CA ARG A 99 -8.40 11.38 23.18
C ARG A 99 -9.80 11.53 23.74
N ASP A 100 -10.79 10.89 23.12
CA ASP A 100 -12.17 10.93 23.58
C ASP A 100 -12.29 10.37 25.01
N GLU A 101 -11.56 9.29 25.32
CA GLU A 101 -11.53 8.73 26.67
C GLU A 101 -10.82 9.65 27.67
N ILE A 102 -9.72 10.29 27.29
CA ILE A 102 -9.05 11.31 28.11
C ILE A 102 -9.98 12.49 28.39
N ASP A 103 -10.68 12.99 27.37
CA ASP A 103 -11.62 14.11 27.50
C ASP A 103 -12.81 13.75 28.39
N ARG A 104 -13.36 12.53 28.27
CA ARG A 104 -14.39 12.02 29.19
C ARG A 104 -13.90 11.97 30.63
N GLN A 105 -12.69 11.46 30.86
CA GLN A 105 -12.11 11.38 32.21
C GLN A 105 -11.85 12.78 32.79
N MET A 106 -11.33 13.73 31.99
CA MET A 106 -11.19 15.12 32.42
C MET A 106 -12.54 15.77 32.73
N SER A 107 -13.55 15.56 31.90
CA SER A 107 -14.91 16.06 32.18
C SER A 107 -15.53 15.46 33.44
N SER A 108 -15.19 14.20 33.80
CA SER A 108 -15.63 13.57 35.05
C SER A 108 -14.88 14.08 36.28
N LEU A 109 -13.69 14.65 36.10
CA LEU A 109 -12.91 15.28 37.18
C LEU A 109 -13.33 16.73 37.41
N ASP A 110 -13.84 17.42 36.37
CA ASP A 110 -14.33 18.80 36.44
C ASP A 110 -15.80 18.92 36.92
N THR A 111 -16.54 17.82 37.07
CA THR A 111 -17.81 17.84 37.82
C THR A 111 -17.50 18.06 39.30
N PRO A 112 -17.92 19.19 39.91
CA PRO A 112 -17.69 19.44 41.32
C PRO A 112 -18.35 18.33 42.14
N ASP A 113 -17.57 17.69 43.01
CA ASP A 113 -18.10 16.82 44.06
C ASP A 113 -19.00 17.68 44.94
N ASP A 114 -20.32 17.55 44.75
CA ASP A 114 -21.33 18.09 45.66
C ASP A 114 -21.31 17.26 46.95
N SER A 115 -20.24 17.43 47.73
CA SER A 115 -20.01 16.75 49.00
C SER A 115 -19.90 17.77 50.14
N SER A 116 -20.96 18.55 50.37
CA SER A 116 -21.25 19.14 51.68
C SER A 116 -22.74 19.53 51.69
N GLN A 117 -23.62 19.15 52.61
CA GLN A 117 -23.43 18.90 54.03
C GLN A 117 -24.71 18.23 54.57
N GLY A 118 -24.61 16.99 55.03
CA GLY A 118 -25.57 16.43 55.96
C GLY A 118 -25.36 17.06 57.35
N GLY A 119 -26.44 17.54 57.96
CA GLY A 119 -26.38 18.13 59.31
C GLY A 119 -27.72 18.66 59.79
N ARG A 120 -28.68 17.77 60.04
CA ARG A 120 -29.86 18.05 60.88
C ARG A 120 -29.79 17.16 62.12
N HIS A 121 -29.37 17.76 63.23
CA HIS A 121 -29.65 17.32 64.60
C HIS A 121 -30.01 18.56 65.40
#